data_AF-A0A0N0D9L4-F1
#
_entry.id   AF-A0A0N0D9L4-F1
#
_cell.length_a   1.000
_cell.length_b   1.000
_cell.length_c   1.000
_cell.angle_alpha   90.00
_cell.angle_beta   90.00
_cell.angle_gamma   90.00
#
_symmetry.space_group_name_H-M   'P 1'
#
loop_
_entity.id
_entity.type
_entity.pdbx_description
1 polymer ?
#
loop_
_entity_poly.entity_id
_entity_poly.type
_entity_poly.pdbx_seq_one_letter_code
_entity_poly.pdbx_strand_id
1 'polypeptide(L)'
;MSHLAKLNLKTVQRNVQKDPVIARREKLVAAIEEQSRVLAAALNGGEYTVKTKRWQTNDAGERVRVEHDKRVRAWFFEQDNGWYVQCRYGSRILNINGKSNAVFMDKLEGVAGVLEAFKLAAEGGELDKAVVLATKARSS
;
A
#
# COMPACT_ATOMS: atom_id res chain seq x y z
N MET A 1 -31.71 13.82 41.62
CA MET A 1 -31.98 12.66 40.74
C MET A 1 -30.94 12.67 39.61
N SER A 2 -30.17 11.60 39.45
CA SER A 2 -29.06 11.54 38.49
C SER A 2 -29.56 11.36 37.06
N HIS A 3 -29.08 12.18 36.12
CA HIS A 3 -29.42 12.12 34.70
C HIS A 3 -28.92 10.84 34.01
N LEU A 4 -27.84 10.25 34.53
CA LEU A 4 -27.25 9.02 33.98
C LEU A 4 -28.14 7.79 34.21
N ALA A 5 -28.99 7.81 35.25
CA ALA A 5 -29.89 6.70 35.57
C ALA A 5 -31.02 6.49 34.53
N LYS A 6 -31.23 7.47 33.63
CA LYS A 6 -32.21 7.37 32.53
C LYS A 6 -31.62 6.82 31.23
N LEU A 7 -30.30 6.58 31.19
CA LEU A 7 -29.62 6.11 29.98
C LEU A 7 -29.54 4.59 29.97
N ASN A 8 -29.77 3.99 28.80
CA ASN A 8 -29.65 2.54 28.60
C ASN A 8 -28.18 2.20 28.28
N LEU A 9 -27.37 2.12 29.34
CA LEU A 9 -25.93 1.87 29.25
C LEU A 9 -25.69 0.40 28.90
N LYS A 10 -25.08 0.16 27.73
CA LYS A 10 -24.63 -1.17 27.30
C LYS A 10 -23.12 -1.17 27.11
N THR A 11 -22.46 -2.16 27.69
CA THR A 11 -21.02 -2.40 27.46
C THR A 11 -20.85 -3.06 26.09
N VAL A 12 -20.33 -2.31 25.11
CA VAL A 12 -20.01 -2.85 23.79
C VAL A 12 -18.55 -3.27 23.77
N GLN A 13 -18.31 -4.58 23.70
CA GLN A 13 -17.01 -5.12 23.30
C GLN A 13 -16.96 -5.13 21.76
N ARG A 14 -16.38 -4.09 21.15
CA ARG A 14 -16.15 -4.08 19.70
C ARG A 14 -15.02 -5.07 19.40
N ASN A 15 -15.35 -6.20 18.78
CA ASN A 15 -14.32 -7.10 18.26
C ASN A 15 -13.76 -6.51 16.96
N VAL A 16 -12.73 -5.67 17.08
CA VAL A 16 -12.07 -4.97 15.95
C VAL A 16 -10.93 -5.82 15.37
N GLN A 17 -10.60 -6.98 15.97
CA GLN A 17 -9.55 -7.84 15.46
C GLN A 17 -10.01 -8.61 14.22
N LYS A 18 -9.89 -7.95 13.07
CA LYS A 18 -9.76 -8.62 11.78
C LYS A 18 -8.55 -9.55 11.87
N ASP A 19 -8.66 -10.77 11.32
CA ASP A 19 -7.52 -11.69 11.24
C ASP A 19 -6.30 -10.93 10.68
N PRO A 20 -5.17 -10.88 11.42
CA PRO A 20 -3.98 -10.16 10.97
C PRO A 20 -3.50 -10.56 9.58
N VAL A 21 -3.76 -11.80 9.15
CA VAL A 21 -3.46 -12.27 7.78
C VAL A 21 -4.37 -11.58 6.77
N ILE A 22 -5.67 -11.57 7.00
CA ILE A 22 -6.66 -10.91 6.14
C ILE A 22 -6.37 -9.40 6.05
N ALA A 23 -6.08 -8.74 7.17
CA ALA A 23 -5.77 -7.31 7.18
C ALA A 23 -4.50 -6.97 6.37
N ARG A 24 -3.48 -7.84 6.41
CA ARG A 24 -2.26 -7.68 5.59
C ARG A 24 -2.54 -7.91 4.11
N ARG A 25 -3.36 -8.91 3.79
CA ARG A 25 -3.78 -9.24 2.42
C ARG A 25 -4.52 -8.07 1.78
N GLU A 26 -5.55 -7.56 2.45
CA GLU A 26 -6.31 -6.40 1.98
C GLU A 26 -5.43 -5.17 1.77
N LYS A 27 -4.48 -4.94 2.68
CA LYS A 27 -3.51 -3.86 2.52
C LYS A 27 -2.61 -4.03 1.30
N LEU A 28 -2.17 -5.26 1.02
CA LEU A 28 -1.36 -5.56 -0.16
C LEU A 28 -2.18 -5.34 -1.44
N VAL A 29 -3.42 -5.86 -1.49
CA VAL A 29 -4.33 -5.67 -2.63
C VAL A 29 -4.58 -4.19 -2.88
N ALA A 30 -4.91 -3.41 -1.85
CA ALA A 30 -5.14 -1.97 -1.98
C ALA A 30 -3.89 -1.22 -2.49
N ALA A 31 -2.69 -1.64 -2.08
CA ALA A 31 -1.44 -1.07 -2.57
C ALA A 31 -1.19 -1.42 -4.05
N ILE A 32 -1.52 -2.63 -4.48
CA ILE A 32 -1.42 -3.05 -5.89
C ILE A 32 -2.41 -2.24 -6.75
N GLU A 33 -3.64 -2.05 -6.28
CA GLU A 33 -4.62 -1.21 -6.97
C GLU A 33 -4.17 0.26 -7.09
N GLU A 34 -3.50 0.79 -6.06
CA GLU A 34 -2.87 2.11 -6.15
C GLU A 34 -1.79 2.15 -7.24
N GLN A 35 -0.99 1.08 -7.39
CA GLN A 35 -0.01 1.00 -8.46
C GLN A 35 -0.63 0.93 -9.85
N SER A 36 -1.82 0.34 -10.02
CA SER A 36 -2.54 0.40 -11.29
C SER A 36 -2.90 1.83 -11.68
N ARG A 37 -3.21 2.71 -10.70
CA ARG A 37 -3.42 4.15 -10.95
C ARG A 37 -2.11 4.87 -11.26
N VAL A 38 -1.02 4.50 -10.60
CA VAL A 38 0.33 5.02 -10.92
C VAL A 38 0.72 4.66 -12.35
N LEU A 39 0.44 3.43 -12.79
CA LEU A 39 0.66 2.99 -14.17
C LEU A 39 -0.19 3.79 -15.15
N ALA A 40 -1.49 3.95 -14.87
CA ALA A 40 -2.36 4.75 -15.73
C ALA A 40 -1.87 6.20 -15.86
N ALA A 41 -1.39 6.82 -14.78
CA ALA A 41 -0.78 8.15 -14.85
C ALA A 41 0.51 8.15 -15.68
N ALA A 42 1.38 7.16 -15.49
CA ALA A 42 2.65 7.04 -16.21
C ALA A 42 2.45 6.83 -17.73
N LEU A 43 1.48 6.01 -18.13
CA LEU A 43 1.11 5.81 -19.54
C LEU A 43 0.59 7.10 -20.19
N ASN A 44 -0.02 7.99 -19.41
CA ASN A 44 -0.44 9.31 -19.87
C ASN A 44 0.66 10.39 -19.77
N GLY A 45 1.91 10.00 -19.45
CA GLY A 45 3.04 10.92 -19.30
C GLY A 45 3.02 11.76 -18.02
N GLY A 46 2.19 11.40 -17.04
CA GLY A 46 2.01 12.13 -15.78
C GLY A 46 2.48 11.36 -14.55
N GLU A 47 2.29 11.98 -13.37
CA GLU A 47 2.56 11.37 -12.08
C GLU A 47 1.27 11.21 -11.28
N TYR A 48 1.15 10.09 -10.56
CA TYR A 48 0.05 9.90 -9.61
C TYR A 48 0.44 10.43 -8.23
N THR A 49 -0.34 11.38 -7.72
CA THR A 49 -0.18 11.99 -6.41
C THR A 49 -1.39 11.71 -5.51
N VAL A 50 -1.15 11.65 -4.21
CA VAL A 50 -2.19 11.53 -3.18
C VAL A 50 -2.08 12.68 -2.20
N LYS A 51 -3.22 13.26 -1.86
CA LYS A 51 -3.29 14.34 -0.86
C LYS A 51 -2.93 13.79 0.52
N THR A 52 -1.94 14.38 1.16
CA THR A 52 -1.52 14.05 2.51
C THR A 52 -1.48 15.30 3.38
N LYS A 53 -1.68 15.14 4.68
CA LYS A 53 -1.62 16.25 5.64
C LYS A 53 -0.29 16.24 6.35
N ARG A 54 0.46 17.34 6.25
CA ARG A 54 1.75 17.53 6.93
C ARG A 54 1.63 18.69 7.93
N TRP A 55 2.29 18.55 9.07
CA TRP A 55 2.47 19.68 9.98
C TRP A 55 3.62 20.53 9.48
N GLN A 56 3.38 21.82 9.31
CA GLN A 56 4.36 22.82 8.90
C GLN A 56 4.27 24.03 9.84
N THR A 57 5.40 24.67 10.10
CA THR A 57 5.44 25.94 10.83
C THR A 57 5.15 27.07 9.85
N ASN A 58 4.16 27.91 10.15
CA ASN A 58 3.86 29.09 9.35
C ASN A 58 4.83 30.24 9.68
N ASP A 59 4.72 31.34 8.95
CA ASP A 59 5.57 32.53 9.14
C ASP A 59 5.39 33.19 10.52
N ALA A 60 4.29 32.90 11.22
CA ALA A 60 4.01 33.33 12.59
C ALA A 60 4.60 32.40 13.68
N GLY A 61 5.29 31.32 13.30
CA GLY A 61 5.88 30.36 14.23
C GLY A 61 4.91 29.29 14.76
N GLU A 62 3.68 29.25 14.28
CA GLU A 62 2.66 28.29 14.70
C GLU A 62 2.70 27.00 13.86
N ARG A 63 2.43 25.85 14.50
CA ARG A 63 2.28 24.58 13.78
C ARG A 63 0.88 24.48 13.20
N VAL A 64 0.79 24.49 11.88
CA VAL A 64 -0.45 24.32 11.12
C VAL A 64 -0.45 23.02 10.33
N ARG A 65 -1.63 22.42 10.15
CA ARG A 65 -1.80 21.21 9.36
C ARG A 65 -2.20 21.58 7.93
N VAL A 66 -1.26 21.47 7.01
CA VAL A 66 -1.44 21.81 5.59
C VAL A 66 -1.64 20.55 4.75
N GLU A 67 -2.47 20.66 3.71
CA GLU A 67 -2.63 19.63 2.69
C GLU A 67 -1.53 19.78 1.63
N HIS A 68 -0.94 18.67 1.22
CA HIS A 68 0.14 18.62 0.23
C HIS A 68 0.01 17.37 -0.64
N ASP A 69 0.37 17.49 -1.91
CA ASP A 69 0.35 16.38 -2.85
C ASP A 69 1.61 15.53 -2.72
N LYS A 70 1.46 14.28 -2.32
CA LYS A 70 2.56 13.33 -2.22
C LYS A 70 2.56 12.43 -3.44
N ARG A 71 3.64 12.45 -4.22
CA ARG A 71 3.86 11.46 -5.28
C ARG A 71 3.88 10.05 -4.71
N VAL A 72 3.11 9.15 -5.33
CA VAL A 72 3.21 7.72 -5.06
C VAL A 72 4.32 7.15 -5.92
N ARG A 73 5.30 6.51 -5.28
CA ARG A 73 6.43 5.92 -6.00
C ARG A 73 5.97 4.66 -6.73
N ALA A 74 6.23 4.62 -8.03
CA ALA A 74 5.97 3.46 -8.85
C ALA A 74 6.77 2.24 -8.35
N TRP A 75 6.13 1.08 -8.42
CA TRP A 75 6.75 -0.22 -8.17
C TRP A 75 7.46 -0.79 -9.40
N PHE A 76 7.33 -0.09 -10.52
CA PHE A 76 7.94 -0.43 -11.78
C PHE A 76 8.92 0.66 -12.21
N PHE A 77 9.97 0.27 -12.91
CA PHE A 77 11.01 1.17 -13.39
C PHE A 77 11.68 0.58 -14.64
N GLU A 78 12.16 1.47 -15.50
CA GLU A 78 12.90 1.11 -16.70
C GLU A 78 14.37 0.82 -16.34
N GLN A 79 14.88 -0.30 -16.81
CA GLN A 79 16.29 -0.69 -16.71
C GLN A 79 16.58 -1.76 -17.78
N ASP A 80 17.83 -1.84 -18.27
CA ASP A 80 18.28 -2.88 -19.21
C ASP A 80 17.40 -2.97 -20.46
N ASN A 81 16.94 -1.80 -20.94
CA ASN A 81 16.09 -1.67 -22.13
C ASN A 81 14.72 -2.36 -22.02
N GLY A 82 14.24 -2.57 -20.79
CA GLY A 82 12.89 -3.03 -20.48
C GLY A 82 12.43 -2.51 -19.13
N TRP A 83 11.38 -3.12 -18.59
CA TRP A 83 10.70 -2.70 -17.37
C TRP A 83 10.73 -3.80 -16.33
N TYR A 84 11.09 -3.43 -15.10
CA TYR A 84 11.03 -4.30 -13.94
C TYR A 84 9.85 -3.91 -13.06
N VAL A 85 9.09 -4.89 -12.57
CA VAL A 85 7.98 -4.69 -11.63
C VAL A 85 8.25 -5.43 -10.34
N GLN A 86 8.33 -4.72 -9.23
CA GLN A 86 8.60 -5.27 -7.90
C GLN A 86 7.35 -5.22 -7.03
N CYS A 87 6.90 -6.37 -6.51
CA CYS A 87 5.83 -6.37 -5.52
C CYS A 87 6.38 -5.86 -4.18
N ARG A 88 5.69 -4.90 -3.53
CA ARG A 88 6.15 -4.32 -2.26
C ARG A 88 5.08 -4.41 -1.17
N TYR A 89 5.54 -4.50 0.07
CA TYR A 89 4.69 -4.34 1.25
C TYR A 89 5.27 -3.26 2.16
N GLY A 90 4.65 -2.08 2.12
CA GLY A 90 5.23 -0.88 2.73
C GLY A 90 6.55 -0.51 2.05
N SER A 91 7.64 -0.46 2.80
CA SER A 91 8.98 -0.14 2.29
C SER A 91 9.77 -1.35 1.80
N ARG A 92 9.27 -2.58 1.98
CA ARG A 92 9.99 -3.82 1.67
C ARG A 92 9.56 -4.39 0.32
N ILE A 93 10.51 -4.93 -0.43
CA ILE A 93 10.24 -5.72 -1.65
C ILE A 93 9.94 -7.16 -1.23
N LEU A 94 8.92 -7.77 -1.84
CA LEU A 94 8.54 -9.16 -1.62
C LEU A 94 9.25 -10.06 -2.62
N ASN A 95 9.74 -11.21 -2.15
CA ASN A 95 10.22 -12.27 -3.03
C ASN A 95 9.02 -13.06 -3.55
N ILE A 96 8.76 -13.00 -4.85
CA ILE A 96 7.55 -13.52 -5.48
C ILE A 96 7.57 -15.06 -5.51
N ASN A 97 8.74 -15.66 -5.72
CA ASN A 97 8.96 -17.11 -5.75
C ASN A 97 10.05 -17.58 -4.77
N GLY A 98 10.40 -16.74 -3.78
CA GLY A 98 11.48 -16.99 -2.84
C GLY A 98 12.91 -16.75 -3.36
N LYS A 99 13.09 -16.51 -4.67
CA LYS A 99 14.40 -16.23 -5.30
C LYS A 99 14.43 -14.88 -6.03
N SER A 100 13.38 -14.57 -6.77
CA SER A 100 13.22 -13.38 -7.60
C SER A 100 12.34 -12.35 -6.90
N ASN A 101 12.74 -11.09 -7.01
CA ASN A 101 12.07 -9.95 -6.40
C ASN A 101 11.38 -9.02 -7.42
N ALA A 102 11.56 -9.29 -8.72
CA ALA A 102 11.03 -8.49 -9.81
C ALA A 102 10.60 -9.38 -10.99
N VAL A 103 9.64 -8.89 -11.77
CA VAL A 103 9.24 -9.44 -13.08
C VAL A 103 9.73 -8.48 -14.16
N PHE A 104 10.39 -9.02 -15.19
CA PHE A 104 10.87 -8.25 -16.35
C PHE A 104 9.87 -8.32 -17.50
N MET A 105 9.81 -7.26 -18.30
CA MET A 105 9.04 -7.16 -19.54
C MET A 105 9.65 -6.14 -20.49
N ASP A 106 9.38 -6.27 -21.78
CA ASP A 106 9.97 -5.37 -22.78
C ASP A 106 9.30 -3.99 -22.82
N LYS A 107 8.04 -3.89 -22.40
CA LYS A 107 7.23 -2.66 -22.55
C LYS A 107 6.42 -2.33 -21.30
N LEU A 108 6.19 -1.03 -21.09
CA LEU A 108 5.43 -0.50 -19.97
C LEU A 108 3.98 -1.02 -19.93
N GLU A 109 3.35 -1.26 -21.08
CA GLU A 109 1.99 -1.78 -21.16
C GLU A 109 1.87 -3.19 -20.54
N GLY A 110 2.96 -3.96 -20.53
CA GLY A 110 3.03 -5.26 -19.88
C GLY A 110 2.88 -5.18 -18.34
N VAL A 111 3.12 -4.00 -17.75
CA VAL A 111 3.09 -3.83 -16.29
C VAL A 111 1.68 -4.07 -15.75
N ALA A 112 0.65 -3.71 -16.53
CA ALA A 112 -0.74 -3.92 -16.15
C ALA A 112 -1.04 -5.40 -15.88
N GLY A 113 -0.56 -6.30 -16.76
CA GLY A 113 -0.73 -7.74 -16.60
C GLY A 113 -0.02 -8.29 -15.36
N VAL A 114 1.16 -7.75 -15.02
CA VAL A 114 1.90 -8.17 -13.82
C VAL A 114 1.24 -7.66 -12.53
N LEU A 115 0.75 -6.42 -12.52
CA LEU A 115 -0.01 -5.90 -11.37
C LEU A 115 -1.28 -6.71 -11.13
N GLU A 116 -1.99 -7.10 -12.19
CA GLU A 116 -3.17 -7.97 -12.07
C GLU A 116 -2.81 -9.36 -11.55
N ALA A 117 -1.71 -9.97 -12.05
CA ALA A 117 -1.23 -11.24 -11.53
C ALA A 117 -0.86 -11.15 -10.04
N PHE A 118 -0.21 -10.05 -9.60
CA PHE A 118 0.06 -9.83 -8.18
C PHE A 118 -1.21 -9.66 -7.36
N LYS A 119 -2.24 -9.00 -7.90
CA LYS A 119 -3.52 -8.83 -7.23
C LYS A 119 -4.18 -10.19 -6.99
N LEU A 120 -4.32 -11.01 -8.03
CA LEU A 120 -4.92 -12.35 -7.93
C LEU A 120 -4.13 -13.25 -6.96
N ALA A 121 -2.80 -13.23 -7.04
CA ALA A 121 -1.94 -13.98 -6.11
C ALA A 121 -2.09 -13.49 -4.65
N ALA A 122 -2.25 -12.18 -4.44
CA ALA A 122 -2.51 -11.61 -3.13
C ALA A 122 -3.89 -12.05 -2.60
N GLU A 123 -4.95 -11.93 -3.40
CA GLU A 123 -6.31 -12.35 -3.05
C GLU A 123 -6.39 -13.85 -2.70
N GLY A 124 -5.70 -14.68 -3.49
CA GLY A 124 -5.52 -16.12 -3.25
C GLY A 124 -4.65 -16.48 -2.05
N GLY A 125 -3.96 -15.51 -1.43
CA GLY A 125 -3.11 -15.72 -0.25
C GLY A 125 -1.72 -16.28 -0.55
N GLU A 126 -1.30 -16.37 -1.82
CA GLU A 126 0.01 -16.89 -2.21
C GLU A 126 1.16 -16.04 -1.66
N LEU A 127 0.92 -14.72 -1.53
CA LEU A 127 1.89 -13.75 -1.02
C LEU A 127 1.92 -13.62 0.51
N ASP A 128 1.01 -14.29 1.24
CA ASP A 128 0.89 -14.13 2.70
C ASP A 128 2.19 -14.49 3.43
N LYS A 129 2.85 -15.57 3.00
CA LYS A 129 4.15 -16.00 3.57
C LYS A 129 5.23 -14.95 3.33
N ALA A 130 5.31 -14.39 2.11
CA ALA A 130 6.28 -13.36 1.77
C ALA A 130 6.05 -12.08 2.59
N VAL A 131 4.80 -11.67 2.79
CA VAL A 131 4.44 -10.52 3.63
C VAL A 131 4.84 -10.77 5.09
N VAL A 132 4.57 -11.95 5.65
CA VAL A 132 4.98 -12.30 7.02
C VAL A 132 6.50 -12.21 7.17
N LEU A 133 7.27 -12.77 6.24
CA LEU A 133 8.73 -12.68 6.27
C LEU A 133 9.23 -11.24 6.19
N ALA A 134 8.66 -10.43 5.29
CA ALA A 134 9.01 -9.02 5.15
C ALA A 134 8.68 -8.18 6.40
N THR A 135 7.62 -8.53 7.14
CA THR A 135 7.24 -7.84 8.38
C THR A 135 8.05 -8.27 9.60
N LYS A 136 8.53 -9.52 9.66
CA LYS A 136 9.41 -10.00 10.75
C LYS A 136 10.79 -9.33 10.73
N ALA A 137 11.32 -8.97 9.56
CA ALA A 137 12.56 -8.20 9.42
C ALA A 137 12.46 -6.73 9.92
N ARG A 138 11.41 -6.38 10.65
CA ARG A 138 11.19 -5.07 11.30
C ARG A 138 11.50 -5.11 12.81
N SER A 139 11.65 -6.30 13.41
CA SER A 139 11.80 -6.47 14.86
C SER A 139 13.23 -6.80 15.33
N SER A 140 14.25 -6.40 14.56
CA SER A 140 15.66 -6.48 14.95
C SER A 140 16.26 -5.08 15.06
#